data_AF-A0A256XFW8-F1
#
_entry.id   AF-A0A256XFW8-F1
#
_cell.length_a   1.000
_cell.length_b   1.000
_cell.length_c   1.000
_cell.angle_alpha   90.00
_cell.angle_beta   90.00
_cell.angle_gamma   90.00
#
_symmetry.space_group_name_H-M   'P 1'
#
loop_
_entity.id
_entity.type
_entity.pdbx_description
1 polymer ?
#
loop_
_entity_poly.entity_id
_entity_poly.type
_entity_poly.pdbx_seq_one_letter_code
_entity_poly.pdbx_strand_id
1 'polypeptide(L)'
;MKSLITGSPLTMFVVPEVSAAISVHLIILEIFLIYFPFTRMIHGLIKYITYHKIAWDNEPRIPGIRTPLDVKINKYLNYVMSWESPYAIKGHKWAELRSLWPEVKKS
;
A
#
# COMPACT_ATOMS: atom_id res chain seq x y z
N MET A 1 -4.63 -57.19 13.34
CA MET A 1 -5.79 -57.94 12.79
C MET A 1 -6.91 -57.77 13.80
N LYS A 2 -8.09 -57.22 13.49
CA LYS A 2 -8.92 -57.34 12.30
C LYS A 2 -9.57 -55.98 12.01
N SER A 3 -9.57 -55.56 10.74
CA SER A 3 -10.43 -54.47 10.30
C SER A 3 -11.86 -55.00 10.24
N LEU A 4 -12.81 -54.17 10.69
CA LEU A 4 -14.22 -54.33 10.39
C LEU A 4 -14.57 -53.24 9.39
N ILE A 5 -14.33 -53.54 8.12
CA ILE A 5 -14.80 -52.72 7.00
C ILE A 5 -16.29 -53.01 6.87
N THR A 6 -17.11 -52.14 7.47
CA THR A 6 -18.55 -52.08 7.19
C THR A 6 -18.76 -50.86 6.29
N GLY A 7 -19.20 -51.10 5.06
CA GLY A 7 -19.21 -50.12 4.00
C GLY A 7 -20.24 -49.00 4.17
N SER A 8 -19.80 -47.78 3.89
CA SER A 8 -20.63 -46.68 3.39
C SER A 8 -19.74 -45.75 2.56
N PRO A 9 -20.05 -45.44 1.29
CA PRO A 9 -19.16 -44.68 0.39
C PRO A 9 -19.06 -43.19 0.74
N LEU A 10 -19.76 -42.71 1.78
CA LEU A 10 -19.81 -41.30 2.15
C LEU A 10 -18.84 -40.90 3.27
N THR A 11 -18.06 -41.84 3.83
CA THR A 11 -17.25 -41.56 5.03
C THR A 11 -15.82 -42.13 4.99
N MET A 12 -15.26 -42.43 3.81
CA MET A 12 -13.86 -42.83 3.71
C MET A 12 -12.93 -41.60 3.68
N PHE A 13 -12.91 -40.85 4.78
CA PHE A 13 -11.74 -40.02 5.11
C PHE A 13 -10.90 -40.84 6.08
N VAL A 14 -9.77 -41.36 5.59
CA VAL A 14 -8.72 -41.85 6.49
C VAL A 14 -8.20 -40.60 7.20
N VAL A 15 -8.61 -40.40 8.45
CA VAL A 15 -7.98 -39.39 9.30
C VAL A 15 -6.58 -39.91 9.57
N PRO A 16 -5.52 -39.26 9.04
CA PRO A 16 -4.17 -39.70 9.36
C PRO A 16 -3.99 -39.64 10.88
N GLU A 17 -3.36 -40.65 11.47
CA GLU A 17 -2.96 -40.56 12.88
C GLU A 17 -1.88 -39.48 12.99
N VAL A 18 -2.32 -38.28 13.34
CA VAL A 18 -1.45 -37.14 13.59
C VAL A 18 -0.86 -37.31 14.98
N SER A 19 0.46 -37.30 15.10
CA SER A 19 1.10 -37.35 16.41
C SER A 19 0.69 -36.14 17.24
N ALA A 20 0.58 -36.29 18.56
CA ALA A 20 0.18 -35.21 19.46
C ALA A 20 1.07 -33.96 19.29
N ALA A 21 2.36 -34.15 18.98
CA ALA A 21 3.30 -33.06 18.70
C ALA A 21 2.90 -32.23 17.48
N ILE A 22 2.47 -32.88 16.39
CA ILE A 22 2.01 -32.19 15.18
C ILE A 22 0.69 -31.46 15.45
N SER A 23 -0.24 -32.08 16.18
CA SER A 23 -1.51 -31.43 16.55
C SER A 23 -1.27 -30.15 17.35
N VAL A 24 -0.39 -30.19 18.34
CA VAL A 24 -0.02 -28.99 19.12
C VAL A 24 0.63 -27.93 18.24
N HIS A 25 1.50 -28.32 17.31
CA HIS A 25 2.15 -27.38 16.39
C HIS A 25 1.13 -26.69 15.48
N LEU A 26 0.14 -27.42 14.97
CA LEU A 26 -0.93 -26.87 14.14
C LEU A 26 -1.81 -25.88 14.93
N ILE A 27 -2.16 -26.20 16.17
CA ILE A 27 -2.93 -25.28 17.04
C ILE A 27 -2.15 -23.98 17.28
N ILE A 28 -0.86 -24.08 17.58
CA ILE A 28 0.00 -22.91 17.76
C ILE A 28 0.09 -22.10 16.46
N LEU A 29 0.21 -22.76 15.31
CA LEU A 29 0.25 -22.11 14.00
C LEU A 29 -1.06 -21.37 13.69
N GLU A 30 -2.23 -21.97 13.99
CA GLU A 30 -3.53 -21.31 13.81
C GLU A 30 -3.64 -20.06 14.68
N ILE A 31 -3.29 -20.16 15.96
CA ILE A 31 -3.28 -19.01 16.87
C ILE A 31 -2.31 -17.93 16.34
N PHE A 32 -1.13 -18.33 15.86
CA PHE A 32 -0.17 -17.42 15.26
C PHE A 32 -0.75 -16.71 14.03
N LEU A 33 -1.42 -17.42 13.11
CA LEU A 33 -2.02 -16.83 11.91
C LEU A 33 -3.17 -15.87 12.25
N ILE A 34 -3.99 -16.20 13.25
CA ILE A 34 -5.04 -15.30 13.76
C ILE A 34 -4.42 -14.04 14.36
N TYR A 35 -3.30 -14.17 15.09
CA TYR A 35 -2.61 -13.06 15.73
C TYR A 35 -1.75 -12.23 14.76
N PHE A 36 -1.25 -12.85 13.69
CA PHE A 36 -0.34 -12.28 12.70
C PHE A 36 -0.75 -10.89 12.16
N PRO A 37 -2.01 -10.67 11.70
CA PRO A 37 -2.42 -9.37 11.15
C PRO A 37 -2.41 -8.22 12.17
N PHE A 38 -2.38 -8.52 13.47
CA PHE A 38 -2.37 -7.51 14.53
C PHE A 38 -0.96 -7.13 15.00
N THR A 39 0.07 -7.73 14.41
CA THR A 39 1.47 -7.48 14.77
C THR A 39 2.13 -6.43 13.85
N ARG A 40 3.26 -5.88 14.28
CA ARG A 40 4.09 -5.01 13.43
C ARG A 40 4.67 -5.73 12.20
N MET A 41 4.63 -7.07 12.14
CA MET A 41 5.11 -7.82 10.99
C MET A 41 4.28 -7.54 9.73
N ILE A 42 2.97 -7.30 9.89
CA ILE A 42 2.08 -6.98 8.76
C ILE A 42 2.47 -5.66 8.08
N HIS A 43 3.05 -4.71 8.83
CA HIS A 43 3.49 -3.43 8.29
C HIS A 43 4.52 -3.62 7.17
N GLY A 44 5.44 -4.58 7.31
CA GLY A 44 6.42 -4.89 6.27
C GLY A 44 5.77 -5.42 4.98
N LEU A 45 4.83 -6.36 5.12
CA LEU A 45 4.09 -6.94 4.00
C LEU A 45 3.23 -5.89 3.29
N ILE A 46 2.45 -5.13 4.05
CA ILE A 46 1.60 -4.06 3.51
C ILE A 46 2.46 -3.01 2.84
N LYS A 47 3.57 -2.59 3.45
CA LYS A 47 4.50 -1.62 2.85
C LYS A 47 5.04 -2.13 1.52
N TYR A 48 5.45 -3.40 1.42
CA TYR A 48 5.93 -3.97 0.16
C TYR A 48 4.87 -3.90 -0.95
N ILE A 49 3.65 -4.39 -0.68
CA ILE A 49 2.55 -4.39 -1.65
C ILE A 49 2.14 -2.96 -2.01
N THR A 50 2.01 -2.10 -1.00
CA THR A 50 1.55 -0.72 -1.15
C THR A 50 2.59 0.12 -1.88
N TYR A 51 3.87 -0.05 -1.57
CA TYR A 51 4.95 0.64 -2.27
C TYR A 51 4.99 0.23 -3.75
N HIS A 52 4.88 -1.06 -4.05
CA HIS A 52 4.89 -1.53 -5.43
C HIS A 52 3.63 -1.12 -6.21
N LYS A 53 2.47 -1.03 -5.55
CA LYS A 53 1.26 -0.54 -6.20
C LYS A 53 1.35 0.98 -6.43
N ILE A 54 1.63 1.76 -5.39
CA ILE A 54 1.58 3.24 -5.45
C ILE A 54 2.73 3.84 -6.27
N ALA A 55 3.95 3.29 -6.19
CA ALA A 55 5.07 3.84 -6.95
C ALA A 55 4.88 3.70 -8.48
N TRP A 56 4.14 2.67 -8.90
CA TRP A 56 3.96 2.32 -10.31
C TRP A 56 2.57 2.67 -10.88
N ASP A 57 1.66 3.19 -10.05
CA ASP A 57 0.32 3.65 -10.46
C ASP A 57 0.32 5.09 -11.02
N ASN A 58 1.50 5.65 -11.33
CA ASN A 58 1.60 6.96 -11.96
C ASN A 58 1.29 6.82 -13.45
N GLU A 59 0.12 7.28 -13.88
CA GLU A 59 -0.20 7.40 -15.30
C GLU A 59 0.83 8.31 -16.00
N PRO A 60 1.41 7.88 -17.14
CA PRO A 60 2.32 8.73 -17.89
C PRO A 60 1.56 9.96 -18.40
N ARG A 61 2.07 11.16 -18.12
CA ARG A 61 1.47 12.41 -18.62
C ARG A 61 1.72 12.54 -20.11
N ILE A 62 0.69 12.29 -20.91
CA ILE A 62 0.74 12.45 -22.37
C ILE A 62 0.66 13.95 -22.72
N PRO A 63 1.67 14.53 -23.39
CA PRO A 63 1.63 15.93 -23.80
C PRO A 63 0.42 16.21 -24.73
N GLY A 64 -0.31 17.29 -24.47
CA GLY A 64 -1.45 17.72 -25.29
C GLY A 64 -2.82 17.20 -24.84
N ILE A 65 -2.88 16.19 -23.97
CA ILE A 65 -4.14 15.70 -23.40
C ILE A 65 -4.35 16.34 -22.03
N ARG A 66 -5.48 17.01 -21.84
CA ARG A 66 -5.89 17.53 -20.52
C ARG A 66 -6.57 16.42 -19.72
N THR A 67 -5.91 15.97 -18.66
CA THR A 67 -6.48 15.01 -17.71
C THR A 67 -7.23 15.72 -16.58
N PRO A 68 -8.13 15.03 -15.84
CA PRO A 68 -8.73 15.59 -14.62
C PRO A 68 -7.68 16.00 -13.57
N LEU A 69 -6.53 15.33 -13.56
CA LEU A 69 -5.40 15.67 -12.71
C LEU A 69 -4.77 17.01 -13.11
N ASP A 70 -4.56 17.26 -14.41
CA ASP A 70 -4.06 18.56 -14.91
C ASP A 70 -4.97 19.72 -14.51
N VAL A 71 -6.29 19.50 -14.48
CA VAL A 71 -7.25 20.52 -14.02
C VAL A 71 -7.07 20.83 -12.53
N LYS A 72 -6.93 19.79 -11.69
CA LYS A 72 -6.64 19.96 -10.26
C LYS A 72 -5.31 20.65 -10.03
N ILE A 73 -4.24 20.24 -10.73
CA ILE A 73 -2.92 20.87 -10.63
C ILE A 73 -3.00 22.34 -11.01
N ASN A 74 -3.65 22.69 -12.12
CA ASN A 74 -3.83 24.09 -12.51
C ASN A 74 -4.60 24.91 -11.47
N LYS A 75 -5.61 24.32 -10.80
CA LYS A 75 -6.30 24.97 -9.69
C LYS A 75 -5.33 25.28 -8.54
N TYR A 76 -4.52 24.31 -8.13
CA TYR A 76 -3.56 24.49 -7.03
C TYR A 76 -2.44 25.47 -7.39
N LEU A 77 -1.99 25.48 -8.64
CA LEU A 77 -0.98 26.42 -9.12
C LEU A 77 -1.44 27.88 -9.08
N ASN A 78 -2.75 28.13 -9.05
CA ASN A 78 -3.33 29.47 -8.96
C ASN A 78 -3.55 29.94 -7.51
N TYR A 79 -3.25 29.12 -6.50
CA TYR A 79 -3.35 29.57 -5.13
C TYR A 79 -2.25 30.57 -4.77
N VAL A 80 -2.67 31.63 -4.10
CA VAL A 80 -1.79 32.66 -3.55
C VAL A 80 -1.17 32.14 -2.26
N MET A 81 0.15 32.23 -2.16
CA MET A 81 0.86 31.78 -0.96
C MET A 81 0.72 32.79 0.18
N SER A 82 0.48 32.26 1.38
CA SER A 82 0.37 33.04 2.62
C SER A 82 1.68 33.17 3.38
N TRP A 83 2.70 32.37 3.05
CA TRP A 83 3.98 32.28 3.74
C TRP A 83 5.14 32.71 2.83
N GLU A 84 6.26 33.07 3.46
CA GLU A 84 7.50 33.49 2.80
C GLU A 84 8.65 32.52 3.12
N SER A 85 9.53 32.34 2.15
CA SER A 85 10.78 31.59 2.23
C SER A 85 11.75 32.15 1.19
N PRO A 86 13.06 31.92 1.30
CA PRO A 86 14.01 32.29 0.26
C PRO A 86 13.66 31.81 -1.16
N TYR A 87 12.73 30.86 -1.32
CA TYR A 87 12.26 30.37 -2.62
C TYR A 87 10.75 30.56 -2.87
N ALA A 88 10.03 31.18 -1.92
CA ALA A 88 8.58 31.37 -1.99
C ALA A 88 8.24 32.79 -1.55
N ILE A 89 7.74 33.60 -2.48
CA ILE A 89 7.38 35.00 -2.24
C ILE A 89 5.88 35.08 -1.92
N LYS A 90 5.53 35.61 -0.75
CA LYS A 90 4.14 35.77 -0.33
C LYS A 90 3.38 36.70 -1.27
N GLY A 91 2.09 36.41 -1.45
CA GLY A 91 1.24 37.19 -2.36
C GLY A 91 1.34 36.76 -3.82
N HIS A 92 2.36 35.99 -4.21
CA HIS A 92 2.46 35.39 -5.54
C HIS A 92 1.74 34.05 -5.63
N LYS A 93 1.34 33.71 -6.86
CA LYS A 93 0.82 32.38 -7.18
C LYS A 93 1.95 31.39 -7.40
N TRP A 94 1.70 30.11 -7.11
CA TRP A 94 2.64 29.03 -7.41
C TRP A 94 3.07 28.98 -8.88
N ALA A 95 2.19 29.31 -9.82
CA ALA A 95 2.49 29.36 -11.24
C ALA A 95 3.57 30.40 -11.62
N GLU A 96 3.66 31.50 -10.86
CA GLU A 96 4.52 32.65 -11.18
C GLU A 96 5.96 32.48 -10.66
N LEU A 97 6.16 31.64 -9.65
CA LEU A 97 7.49 31.41 -9.07
C LEU A 97 8.49 30.82 -10.07
N ARG A 98 8.01 30.03 -11.04
CA ARG A 98 8.89 29.44 -12.07
C ARG A 98 9.60 30.49 -12.90
N SER A 99 8.94 31.62 -13.18
CA SER A 99 9.52 32.75 -13.93
C SER A 99 10.40 33.65 -13.06
N LEU A 100 10.18 33.69 -11.75
CA LEU A 100 10.89 34.59 -10.81
C LEU A 100 12.23 34.04 -10.31
N TRP A 101 12.55 32.77 -10.64
CA TRP A 101 13.76 32.08 -10.21
C TRP A 101 15.11 32.80 -10.46
N PRO A 102 15.30 33.59 -11.55
CA PRO A 102 16.55 34.31 -11.77
C PRO A 102 16.79 35.49 -10.80
N GLU A 103 15.74 36.06 -10.23
CA GLU A 103 15.82 37.33 -9.46
C GLU A 103 16.00 37.09 -7.97
N VAL A 104 15.46 35.98 -7.46
CA VAL A 104 15.51 35.58 -6.04
C VAL A 104 16.93 35.25 -5.55
N LYS A 105 17.86 34.96 -6.47
CA LYS A 105 19.26 34.62 -6.12
C LYS A 105 20.14 35.83 -5.79
N LYS A 106 19.64 37.07 -5.94
CA LYS A 106 20.44 38.31 -5.84
C LYS A 106 20.26 39.11 -4.54
N SER A 107 19.44 38.64 -3.60
CA SER A 107 19.28 39.23 -2.26
C SER A 107 19.93 38.34 -1.21
#